data_AF-A0AAV0XSC0-F1
#
_entry.id   AF-A0AAV0XSC0-F1
#
_cell.length_a   1.000
_cell.length_b   1.000
_cell.length_c   1.000
_cell.angle_alpha   90.00
_cell.angle_beta   90.00
_cell.angle_gamma   90.00
#
_symmetry.space_group_name_H-M   'P 1'
#
loop_
_entity.id
_entity.type
_entity.pdbx_description
1 polymer ?
#
loop_
_entity_poly.entity_id
_entity_poly.type
_entity_poly.pdbx_seq_one_letter_code
_entity_poly.pdbx_strand_id
1 'polypeptide(L)'
;MSILSVDGSPWQPKMHDVVCSAHFVGNIPSKNPNSPAYFPTLFPNIYKKKSINEMQQYDRHNCYRDKQRKCNTVIPFTMTINDSN
;
A
#
# COMPACT_ATOMS: atom_id res chain seq x y z
N MET A 1 -10.91 -8.98 -10.71
CA MET A 1 -10.14 -8.46 -9.55
C MET A 1 -10.96 -8.75 -8.30
N SER A 2 -10.76 -9.92 -7.70
CA SER A 2 -11.40 -10.34 -6.45
C SER A 2 -10.45 -10.02 -5.30
N ILE A 3 -10.97 -9.41 -4.22
CA ILE A 3 -10.20 -9.28 -2.98
C ILE A 3 -10.21 -10.65 -2.31
N LEU A 4 -9.03 -11.15 -1.93
CA LEU A 4 -8.89 -12.43 -1.23
C LEU A 4 -8.70 -12.19 0.27
N SER A 5 -9.31 -13.06 1.06
CA SER A 5 -9.10 -13.20 2.49
C SER A 5 -7.72 -13.83 2.77
N VAL A 6 -7.30 -13.86 4.04
CA VAL A 6 -5.97 -14.38 4.47
C VAL A 6 -5.77 -15.85 4.07
N ASP A 7 -6.86 -16.61 4.03
CA ASP A 7 -6.93 -18.02 3.61
C ASP A 7 -6.99 -18.21 2.08
N GLY A 8 -6.96 -17.13 1.30
CA GLY A 8 -7.05 -17.16 -0.15
C GLY A 8 -8.47 -17.33 -0.71
N SER A 9 -9.49 -17.38 0.13
CA SER A 9 -10.89 -17.40 -0.31
C SER A 9 -11.34 -16.01 -0.78
N PRO A 10 -12.35 -15.89 -1.67
CA PRO A 10 -12.92 -14.59 -2.02
C PRO A 10 -13.49 -13.89 -0.78
N TRP A 11 -13.12 -12.64 -0.55
CA TRP A 11 -13.67 -11.86 0.56
C TRP A 11 -15.18 -11.67 0.40
N GLN A 12 -15.92 -11.89 1.48
CA GLN A 12 -17.35 -11.68 1.58
C GLN A 12 -17.65 -11.00 2.93
N PRO A 13 -18.55 -10.01 2.98
CA PRO A 13 -18.94 -9.39 4.23
C PRO A 13 -19.72 -10.39 5.10
N LYS A 14 -19.47 -10.36 6.40
CA LYS A 14 -20.22 -11.09 7.42
C LYS A 14 -21.47 -10.30 7.81
N MET A 15 -22.40 -10.98 8.49
CA MET A 15 -23.65 -10.36 8.99
C MET A 15 -23.40 -9.14 9.90
N HIS A 16 -22.29 -9.12 10.63
CA HIS A 16 -21.91 -8.02 11.52
C HIS A 16 -20.96 -6.99 10.88
N ASP A 17 -20.56 -7.18 9.62
CA ASP A 17 -19.76 -6.19 8.92
C ASP A 17 -20.67 -5.03 8.52
N VAL A 18 -20.36 -3.84 9.05
CA VAL A 18 -21.18 -2.63 8.87
C VAL A 18 -20.34 -1.49 8.32
N VAL A 19 -20.99 -0.64 7.52
CA VAL A 19 -20.42 0.60 7.01
C VAL A 19 -21.08 1.76 7.74
N CYS A 20 -20.28 2.68 8.31
CA CYS A 20 -20.85 3.82 9.01
C CYS A 20 -21.55 4.79 8.04
N SER A 21 -22.51 5.56 8.54
CA SER A 21 -23.37 6.38 7.70
C SER A 21 -22.62 7.51 6.97
N ALA A 22 -21.45 7.92 7.50
CA ALA A 22 -20.58 8.93 6.89
C ALA A 22 -20.08 8.58 5.48
N HIS A 23 -20.18 7.31 5.07
CA HIS A 23 -19.79 6.88 3.73
C HIS A 23 -20.88 7.06 2.67
N PHE A 24 -22.08 7.49 3.07
CA PHE A 24 -23.23 7.73 2.19
C PHE A 24 -23.51 9.22 2.03
N VAL A 25 -24.05 9.62 0.88
CA VAL A 25 -24.43 11.02 0.61
C VAL A 25 -25.45 11.49 1.65
N GLY A 26 -25.17 12.62 2.30
CA GLY A 26 -26.02 13.16 3.38
C GLY A 26 -25.91 12.41 4.71
N ASN A 27 -24.89 11.56 4.88
CA ASN A 27 -24.62 10.78 6.09
C ASN A 27 -25.75 9.79 6.47
N ILE A 28 -26.55 9.35 5.50
CA ILE A 28 -27.70 8.47 5.70
C ILE A 28 -27.78 7.46 4.54
N PRO A 29 -27.86 6.14 4.81
CA PRO A 29 -28.06 5.15 3.76
C PRO A 29 -29.51 5.17 3.25
N SER A 30 -29.68 5.15 1.92
CA SER A 30 -30.99 5.05 1.26
C SER A 30 -31.33 3.60 0.91
N LYS A 31 -32.60 3.22 1.03
CA LYS A 31 -33.13 1.94 0.53
C LYS A 31 -33.52 1.99 -0.95
N ASN A 32 -33.72 3.18 -1.51
CA ASN A 32 -34.08 3.35 -2.92
C ASN A 32 -32.83 3.17 -3.80
N PRO A 33 -32.79 2.20 -4.72
CA PRO A 33 -31.65 1.96 -5.61
C PRO A 33 -31.27 3.14 -6.52
N ASN A 34 -32.23 4.01 -6.82
CA ASN A 34 -32.00 5.20 -7.65
C ASN A 34 -31.41 6.38 -6.86
N SER A 35 -31.27 6.26 -5.54
CA SER A 35 -30.67 7.31 -4.71
C SER A 35 -29.15 7.26 -4.74
N PRO A 36 -28.44 8.40 -4.83
CA PRO A 36 -26.98 8.43 -4.71
C PRO A 36 -26.49 7.98 -3.33
N ALA A 37 -27.37 8.00 -2.32
CA ALA A 37 -27.09 7.52 -0.97
C ALA A 37 -27.34 5.99 -0.81
N TYR A 38 -27.63 5.26 -1.89
CA TYR A 38 -27.76 3.80 -1.85
C TYR A 38 -26.40 3.10 -1.76
N PHE A 39 -25.39 3.62 -2.47
CA PHE A 39 -24.04 3.07 -2.47
C PHE A 39 -23.10 3.89 -1.57
N PRO A 40 -22.23 3.25 -0.78
CA PRO A 40 -21.23 3.95 0.03
C PRO A 40 -20.09 4.41 -0.89
N THR A 41 -20.15 5.64 -1.39
CA THR A 41 -19.18 6.17 -2.36
C THR A 41 -18.15 7.12 -1.75
N LEU A 42 -18.37 7.57 -0.50
CA LEU A 42 -17.53 8.54 0.18
C LEU A 42 -16.42 7.85 0.98
N PHE A 43 -15.35 7.43 0.30
CA PHE A 43 -14.14 6.91 0.95
C PHE A 43 -12.98 7.90 0.86
N PRO A 44 -12.18 8.05 1.95
CA PRO A 44 -10.94 8.82 1.91
C PRO A 44 -10.02 8.45 0.75
N ASN A 45 -9.34 9.45 0.19
CA ASN A 45 -8.44 9.23 -0.95
C ASN A 45 -7.29 8.25 -0.65
N ILE A 46 -6.93 8.03 0.62
CA ILE A 46 -5.93 7.04 1.03
C ILE A 46 -6.31 5.60 0.61
N TYR A 47 -7.61 5.30 0.46
CA TYR A 47 -8.09 3.98 0.03
C TYR A 47 -8.21 3.84 -1.49
N LYS A 48 -8.17 4.96 -2.22
CA LYS A 48 -8.18 4.91 -3.68
C LYS A 48 -6.81 4.45 -4.16
N LYS A 49 -6.76 3.28 -4.82
CA LYS A 49 -5.54 2.83 -5.50
C LYS A 49 -5.17 3.87 -6.54
N LYS A 50 -4.01 4.50 -6.36
CA LYS A 50 -3.41 5.32 -7.42
C LYS A 50 -3.04 4.39 -8.58
N SER A 51 -3.16 4.88 -9.81
CA SER A 51 -2.59 4.18 -10.95
C SER A 51 -1.08 4.07 -10.72
N ILE A 52 -0.56 2.85 -10.86
CA ILE A 52 0.87 2.58 -10.75
C ILE A 52 1.46 2.83 -12.13
N ASN A 53 2.48 3.69 -12.21
CA ASN A 53 3.36 3.74 -13.37
C ASN A 53 4.44 2.67 -13.19
N GLU A 54 4.28 1.55 -13.89
CA GLU A 54 5.15 0.36 -13.75
C GLU A 54 6.61 0.69 -14.08
N MET A 55 6.86 1.47 -15.12
CA MET A 55 8.20 1.92 -15.51
C MET A 55 8.85 2.71 -14.38
N GLN A 56 8.13 3.70 -13.82
CA GLN A 56 8.64 4.51 -12.72
C GLN A 56 8.86 3.68 -11.44
N GLN A 57 8.03 2.66 -11.19
CA GLN A 57 8.24 1.74 -10.08
C GLN A 57 9.50 0.89 -10.29
N TYR A 58 9.73 0.41 -11.50
CA TYR A 58 10.93 -0.35 -11.88
C TYR A 58 12.20 0.50 -11.76
N ASP A 59 12.18 1.74 -12.26
CA ASP A 59 13.32 2.67 -12.17
C ASP A 59 13.69 2.98 -10.71
N ARG A 60 12.68 3.23 -9.86
CA ARG A 60 12.90 3.41 -8.41
C ARG A 60 13.55 2.18 -7.78
N HIS A 61 13.10 0.98 -8.13
CA HIS A 61 13.65 -0.26 -7.62
C HIS A 61 15.12 -0.43 -8.02
N ASN A 62 15.45 -0.19 -9.29
CA ASN A 62 16.83 -0.26 -9.77
C ASN A 62 17.73 0.77 -9.08
N CYS A 63 17.28 2.01 -8.96
CA CYS A 63 18.02 3.06 -8.26
C CYS A 63 18.31 2.69 -6.80
N TYR A 64 17.32 2.14 -6.09
CA TYR A 64 17.53 1.66 -4.71
C TYR A 64 18.57 0.54 -4.64
N ARG A 65 18.49 -0.43 -5.56
CA ARG A 65 19.42 -1.56 -5.63
C ARG A 65 20.86 -1.12 -5.95
N ASP A 66 21.03 -0.14 -6.82
CA ASP A 66 22.35 0.40 -7.18
C ASP A 66 22.95 1.24 -6.06
N LYS A 67 22.12 1.98 -5.30
CA LYS A 67 22.57 2.66 -4.06
C LYS A 67 23.09 1.66 -3.03
N GLN A 68 22.37 0.55 -2.82
CA GLN A 68 22.80 -0.50 -1.89
C GLN A 68 24.14 -1.13 -2.30
N ARG A 69 24.38 -1.34 -3.59
CA ARG A 69 25.68 -1.83 -4.09
C ARG A 69 26.82 -0.85 -3.84
N LYS A 70 26.55 0.47 -3.92
CA LYS A 70 27.55 1.52 -3.69
C LYS A 70 27.88 1.72 -2.22
N CYS A 71 26.95 1.53 -1.29
CA CYS A 71 27.21 1.64 0.16
C CYS A 71 27.77 0.34 0.79
N ASN A 72 27.91 -0.74 0.01
CA ASN A 72 28.55 -1.99 0.44
C ASN A 72 30.07 -2.03 0.15
N THR A 73 30.71 -0.89 -0.18
CA THR A 73 32.17 -0.83 -0.20
C THR A 73 32.67 -1.02 1.23
N VAL A 74 33.02 -2.28 1.55
CA VAL A 74 33.79 -2.67 2.72
C VAL A 74 34.91 -1.65 2.87
N ILE A 75 34.85 -0.84 3.91
CA ILE A 75 36.00 -0.05 4.34
C ILE A 75 37.04 -1.09 4.74
N PRO A 76 38.17 -1.26 4.02
CA PRO A 76 39.19 -2.19 4.45
C PRO A 76 39.88 -1.56 5.66
N PHE A 77 39.42 -1.94 6.86
CA PHE A 77 40.14 -1.64 8.09
C PHE A 77 41.35 -2.58 8.16
N THR A 78 42.42 -2.21 7.46
CA THR A 78 43.76 -2.69 7.78
C THR A 78 44.60 -1.49 8.17
N MET A 79 44.40 -1.00 9.39
CA MET A 79 45.47 -0.24 10.05
C MET A 79 46.52 -1.25 10.51
N THR A 80 47.55 -1.42 9.69
CA THR A 80 48.81 -2.03 10.12
C THR A 80 49.40 -1.17 11.24
N ILE A 81 49.43 -1.70 12.46
CA ILE A 81 50.35 -1.21 13.49
C ILE A 81 51.40 -2.30 13.64
N ASN A 82 52.47 -2.16 12.86
CA ASN A 82 53.75 -2.79 13.14
C ASN A 82 54.66 -1.67 13.64
N ASP A 83 54.59 -1.35 14.92
CA ASP A 83 55.61 -0.51 15.54
C ASP A 83 56.65 -1.44 16.17
N SER A 84 57.84 -1.39 15.55
CA SER A 84 59.07 -2.00 16.03
C SER A 84 59.55 -1.30 17.30
N ASN A 85 59.73 -2.06 18.38
CA ASN A 85 60.97 -2.20 19.17
C ASN A 85 60.69 -2.90 20.50
#